data_AF-A0A9E5RYH5-F1
#
_entry.id   AF-A0A9E5RYH5-F1
#
_cell.length_a   1.000
_cell.length_b   1.000
_cell.length_c   1.000
_cell.angle_alpha   90.00
_cell.angle_beta   90.00
_cell.angle_gamma   90.00
#
_symmetry.space_group_name_H-M   'P 1'
#
loop_
_entity.id
_entity.type
_entity.pdbx_description
1 polymer ?
#
loop_
_entity_poly.entity_id
_entity_poly.type
_entity_poly.pdbx_seq_one_letter_code
_entity_poly.pdbx_strand_id
1 'polypeptide(L)'
;MENLNKLLELEDSRLAWILRLGLQGLQVQLQQALQSENYDLGTTICQELIEEIDSLLLPKNADKNSFSRDEKNYLNENADDNLNEININYVNEINHQEAIYSVTWEDALEPITENTTKQITDRFQLQNIIEALQTDKELSQYIGEYKFCSCTDEELWNEIQRLLLRIPEKQAQIWRDRTLKLAAEVGAIADHKVYKQLPFNRCEIMYPGLMGTTKSTGLCLSDRIPISSQLVTESTTEELKFLGGVVSTCIKFIHIDPLLHHALKSVDRFGIRSLNSDSERSKYATALLERFRRVQITTNQITANNADPIAALRARLDLDEAIHSLVYLPPCDRYSWWGKLQQETRRTLDTAIDRVRSAGNQIQIRPLWGTYADIYAYSKDDLLLDIGGIPGEVSSCLRVYTKINDEVLPGRVLFRSS
;
A
#
# COMPACT_ATOMS: atom_id res chain seq x y z
N MET A 1 7.72 21.89 23.38
CA MET A 1 7.21 20.50 23.40
C MET A 1 8.34 19.46 23.53
N GLU A 2 8.99 19.34 24.69
CA GLU A 2 10.23 18.55 24.82
C GLU A 2 10.02 17.02 24.75
N ASN A 3 8.98 16.50 25.40
CA ASN A 3 8.69 15.06 25.40
C ASN A 3 8.21 14.52 24.04
N LEU A 4 7.57 15.38 23.23
CA LEU A 4 7.17 15.05 21.86
C LEU A 4 8.40 14.88 20.97
N ASN A 5 9.38 15.79 21.07
CA ASN A 5 10.66 15.65 20.36
C ASN A 5 11.40 14.37 20.73
N LYS A 6 11.53 14.07 22.04
CA LYS A 6 12.18 12.83 22.50
C LYS A 6 11.49 11.57 21.96
N LEU A 7 10.16 11.60 21.83
CA LEU A 7 9.41 10.49 21.25
C LEU A 7 9.60 10.41 19.73
N LEU A 8 9.60 11.55 19.02
CA LEU A 8 9.80 11.64 17.58
C LEU A 8 11.22 11.29 17.12
N GLU A 9 12.22 11.34 18.00
CA GLU A 9 13.61 10.91 17.70
C GLU A 9 13.77 9.38 17.66
N LEU A 10 12.80 8.60 18.17
CA LEU A 10 12.86 7.15 18.13
C LEU A 10 12.38 6.62 16.77
N GLU A 11 13.31 6.33 15.86
CA GLU A 11 13.01 5.88 14.48
C GLU A 11 12.17 4.58 14.46
N ASP A 12 12.49 3.61 15.32
CA ASP A 12 11.83 2.29 15.39
C ASP A 12 10.64 2.20 16.37
N SER A 13 10.25 3.31 16.99
CA SER A 13 9.14 3.31 17.95
C SER A 13 7.79 3.38 17.26
N ARG A 14 6.92 2.40 17.52
CA ARG A 14 5.52 2.41 17.06
C ARG A 14 4.76 3.64 17.57
N LEU A 15 5.07 4.12 18.78
CA LEU A 15 4.44 5.32 19.34
C LEU A 15 4.94 6.59 18.64
N ALA A 16 6.23 6.65 18.28
CA ALA A 16 6.80 7.73 17.47
C ALA A 16 6.16 7.77 16.08
N TRP A 17 5.99 6.61 15.45
CA TRP A 17 5.35 6.49 14.15
C TRP A 17 3.87 6.93 14.16
N ILE A 18 3.10 6.50 15.16
CA ILE A 18 1.70 6.95 15.33
C ILE A 18 1.65 8.47 15.52
N LEU A 19 2.59 9.03 16.29
CA LEU A 19 2.67 10.45 16.53
C LEU A 19 3.02 11.23 15.26
N ARG A 20 4.00 10.78 14.46
CA ARG A 20 4.35 11.38 13.15
C ARG A 20 3.13 11.44 12.23
N LEU A 21 2.39 10.34 12.12
CA LEU A 21 1.16 10.30 11.32
C LEU A 21 0.07 11.24 11.84
N GLY A 22 -0.11 11.31 13.16
CA GLY A 22 -1.08 12.21 13.78
C GLY A 22 -0.76 13.68 13.50
N LEU A 23 0.51 14.07 13.61
CA LEU A 23 0.98 15.42 13.34
C LEU A 23 0.87 15.79 11.85
N GLN A 24 1.22 14.88 10.95
CA GLN A 24 1.02 15.07 9.50
C GLN A 24 -0.46 15.21 9.14
N GLY A 25 -1.34 14.40 9.75
CA GLY A 25 -2.79 14.52 9.54
C GLY A 25 -3.34 15.88 10.00
N LEU A 26 -2.89 16.35 11.17
CA LEU A 26 -3.26 17.66 11.70
C LEU A 26 -2.76 18.80 10.79
N GLN A 27 -1.51 18.71 10.31
CA GLN A 27 -0.94 19.69 9.38
C GLN A 27 -1.79 19.85 8.11
N VAL A 28 -2.17 18.72 7.48
CA VAL A 28 -2.99 18.73 6.26
C VAL A 28 -4.36 19.37 6.52
N GLN A 29 -4.99 19.07 7.67
CA GLN A 29 -6.27 19.67 8.04
C GLN A 29 -6.17 21.19 8.24
N LEU A 30 -5.11 21.67 8.90
CA LEU A 30 -4.86 23.10 9.12
C LEU A 30 -4.56 23.84 7.80
N GLN A 31 -3.78 23.23 6.90
CA GLN A 31 -3.51 23.78 5.57
C GLN A 31 -4.79 23.88 4.71
N GLN A 32 -5.66 22.86 4.78
CA GLN A 32 -6.96 22.91 4.10
C GLN A 32 -7.88 23.98 4.68
N ALA A 33 -7.92 24.10 6.01
CA ALA A 33 -8.70 25.15 6.69
C ALA A 33 -8.24 26.56 6.29
N LEU A 34 -6.92 26.78 6.20
CA LEU A 34 -6.34 28.04 5.72
C LEU A 34 -6.72 28.36 4.28
N GLN A 35 -6.83 27.36 3.40
CA GLN A 35 -7.26 27.56 2.02
C GLN A 35 -8.74 27.94 1.89
N SER A 36 -9.58 27.53 2.85
CA SER A 36 -11.03 27.84 2.86
C SER A 36 -11.38 29.15 3.56
N GLU A 37 -10.57 29.62 4.51
CA GLU A 37 -10.91 30.70 5.45
C GLU A 37 -9.81 31.80 5.47
N ASN A 38 -9.59 32.48 4.33
CA ASN A 38 -8.50 33.47 4.15
C ASN A 38 -8.60 34.75 5.01
N TYR A 39 -9.66 34.92 5.81
CA TYR A 39 -9.93 36.14 6.59
C TYR A 39 -10.30 35.86 8.05
N ASP A 40 -9.93 34.69 8.57
CA ASP A 40 -10.14 34.38 9.98
C ASP A 40 -9.09 35.08 10.88
N LEU A 41 -9.50 35.51 12.07
CA LEU A 41 -8.57 36.15 13.02
C LEU A 41 -7.46 35.20 13.51
N GLY A 42 -7.69 33.88 13.39
CA GLY A 42 -6.73 32.83 13.72
C GLY A 42 -5.81 32.44 12.58
N THR A 43 -5.90 33.05 11.39
CA THR A 43 -5.05 32.70 10.22
C THR A 43 -3.55 32.76 10.55
N THR A 44 -3.09 33.82 11.23
CA THR A 44 -1.67 33.96 11.62
C THR A 44 -1.24 32.88 12.62
N ILE A 45 -2.08 32.58 13.62
CA ILE A 45 -1.82 31.55 14.64
C ILE A 45 -1.79 30.15 13.99
N CYS A 46 -2.67 29.91 13.02
CA CYS A 46 -2.72 28.65 12.27
C CYS A 46 -1.45 28.46 11.43
N GLN A 47 -0.91 29.52 10.82
CA GLN A 47 0.36 29.49 10.09
C GLN A 47 1.54 29.19 11.02
N GLU A 48 1.63 29.88 12.16
CA GLU A 48 2.68 29.62 13.17
C GLU A 48 2.61 28.18 13.70
N LEU A 49 1.41 27.63 13.90
CA LEU A 49 1.21 26.25 14.33
C LEU A 49 1.66 25.24 13.27
N ILE A 50 1.42 25.51 11.99
CA ILE A 50 1.91 24.66 10.90
C ILE A 50 3.45 24.66 10.87
N GLU A 51 4.08 25.82 11.02
CA GLU A 51 5.55 25.93 11.09
C GLU A 51 6.14 25.18 12.30
N GLU A 52 5.48 25.21 13.46
CA GLU A 52 5.90 24.42 14.62
C GLU A 52 5.81 22.91 14.33
N ILE A 53 4.73 22.46 13.67
CA ILE A 53 4.55 21.06 13.28
C ILE A 53 5.62 20.64 12.26
N ASP A 54 5.93 21.48 11.27
CA ASP A 54 6.97 21.21 10.29
C ASP A 54 8.36 21.07 10.94
N SER A 55 8.68 21.96 11.88
CA SER A 55 9.93 21.89 12.66
C SER A 55 10.07 20.60 13.48
N LEU A 56 8.96 20.07 13.99
CA LEU A 56 8.93 18.79 14.72
C LEU A 56 9.07 17.57 13.80
N LEU A 57 8.65 17.68 12.54
CA LEU A 57 8.67 16.58 11.57
C LEU A 57 9.98 16.51 10.77
N LEU A 58 10.80 17.57 10.79
CA LEU A 58 12.11 17.59 10.12
C LEU A 58 13.14 16.69 10.85
N PRO A 59 13.86 15.81 10.12
CA PRO A 59 14.92 15.01 10.72
C PRO A 59 16.13 15.90 11.09
N LYS A 60 16.52 15.91 12.37
CA LYS A 60 17.65 16.71 12.88
C LYS A 60 19.05 16.27 12.40
N ASN A 61 19.16 15.22 11.58
CA ASN A 61 20.45 14.67 11.13
C ASN A 61 20.75 14.96 9.65
N ALA A 62 20.51 16.19 9.20
CA ALA A 62 20.83 16.63 7.84
C ALA A 62 21.86 17.79 7.75
N ASP A 63 22.55 18.12 8.85
CA ASP A 63 23.59 19.17 8.85
C ASP A 63 24.95 18.64 9.34
N LYS A 64 25.57 17.79 8.51
CA LYS A 64 27.03 17.69 8.39
C LYS A 64 27.39 17.23 6.97
N ASN A 65 27.00 18.01 5.96
CA ASN A 65 27.63 18.04 4.64
C ASN A 65 26.95 19.12 3.80
N SER A 66 27.25 20.38 4.11
CA SER A 66 27.02 21.48 3.17
C SER A 66 28.30 22.31 3.05
N PHE A 67 28.87 22.25 1.85
CA PHE A 67 29.92 23.12 1.36
C PHE A 67 29.51 24.58 1.60
N SER A 68 30.22 25.29 2.49
CA SER A 68 30.13 26.73 2.60
C SER A 68 30.92 27.37 1.46
N ARG A 69 30.20 28.06 0.59
CA ARG A 69 30.72 29.01 -0.39
C ARG A 69 31.24 30.23 0.37
N ASP A 70 32.49 30.61 0.10
CA ASP A 70 33.13 31.82 0.60
C ASP A 70 32.29 33.08 0.34
N GLU A 71 32.09 33.90 1.37
CA GLU A 71 32.20 35.35 1.22
C GLU A 71 32.61 36.00 2.55
N LYS A 72 33.72 36.73 2.48
CA LYS A 72 34.38 37.45 3.57
C LYS A 72 33.51 38.62 4.06
N ASN A 73 33.50 38.87 5.36
CA ASN A 73 33.61 40.23 5.87
C ASN A 73 34.17 40.30 7.29
N TYR A 74 34.82 41.42 7.54
CA TYR A 74 35.86 41.70 8.52
C TYR A 74 35.34 42.22 9.89
N LEU A 75 36.18 41.96 10.91
CA LEU A 75 36.49 42.74 12.14
C LEU A 75 35.91 42.37 13.52
N ASN A 76 36.88 42.29 14.45
CA ASN A 76 36.87 42.47 15.91
C ASN A 76 36.30 41.35 16.80
N GLU A 77 36.87 40.99 17.96
CA GLU A 77 38.10 41.32 18.70
C GLU A 77 38.19 40.31 19.88
N ASN A 78 39.41 39.85 20.20
CA ASN A 78 39.97 39.47 21.51
C ASN A 78 39.24 38.56 22.53
N ALA A 79 39.94 37.47 22.90
CA ALA A 79 40.60 37.21 24.21
C ALA A 79 40.31 35.82 24.81
N ASP A 80 41.41 35.09 25.08
CA ASP A 80 41.73 34.21 26.23
C ASP A 80 40.63 33.28 26.80
N ASP A 81 40.84 32.00 27.09
CA ASP A 81 41.96 31.42 27.85
C ASP A 81 41.83 29.88 27.88
N ASN A 82 42.95 29.19 27.63
CA ASN A 82 43.51 28.03 28.36
C ASN A 82 42.75 26.70 28.68
N LEU A 83 43.51 25.61 28.38
CA LEU A 83 43.64 24.29 29.06
C LEU A 83 42.50 23.25 28.86
N ASN A 84 42.72 21.94 28.64
CA ASN A 84 43.82 21.04 28.95
C ASN A 84 43.81 19.78 28.06
N GLU A 85 44.99 19.18 27.93
CA GLU A 85 45.29 17.88 27.35
C GLU A 85 44.51 16.71 27.98
N ILE A 86 44.24 15.65 27.19
CA ILE A 86 44.55 14.25 27.55
C ILE A 86 44.78 13.45 26.26
N ASN A 87 45.95 12.84 26.23
CA ASN A 87 46.53 11.91 25.26
C ASN A 87 45.97 10.49 25.49
N ILE A 88 45.71 9.70 24.44
CA ILE A 88 45.94 8.24 24.41
C ILE A 88 46.12 7.82 22.94
N ASN A 89 47.36 7.45 22.61
CA ASN A 89 47.69 6.54 21.53
C ASN A 89 47.18 5.13 21.86
N TYR A 90 46.46 4.50 20.95
CA TYR A 90 46.58 3.06 20.68
C TYR A 90 46.36 2.80 19.19
N VAL A 91 47.42 2.34 18.56
CA VAL A 91 47.46 1.78 17.21
C VAL A 91 46.83 0.39 17.25
N ASN A 92 45.94 0.07 16.30
CA ASN A 92 46.01 -1.18 15.55
C ASN A 92 45.25 -1.08 14.23
N GLU A 93 45.99 -1.40 13.18
CA GLU A 93 45.68 -1.38 11.76
C GLU A 93 44.57 -2.39 11.40
N ILE A 94 43.59 -1.97 10.57
CA ILE A 94 42.97 -2.84 9.56
C ILE A 94 42.76 -1.99 8.30
N ASN A 95 43.37 -2.44 7.20
CA ASN A 95 43.33 -1.89 5.85
C ASN A 95 41.90 -1.71 5.30
N HIS A 96 41.56 -0.49 4.86
CA HIS A 96 40.51 -0.22 3.89
C HIS A 96 41.16 0.31 2.59
N GLN A 97 41.08 -0.48 1.51
CA GLN A 97 41.23 0.02 0.15
C GLN A 97 39.85 0.42 -0.35
N GLU A 98 39.55 1.72 -0.28
CA GLU A 98 38.44 2.34 -0.99
C GLU A 98 38.88 2.67 -2.42
N ALA A 99 38.23 2.07 -3.42
CA ALA A 99 38.32 2.52 -4.81
C ALA A 99 37.19 3.52 -5.07
N ILE A 100 37.55 4.80 -5.00
CA ILE A 100 36.73 5.93 -5.44
C ILE A 100 36.77 5.98 -6.97
N TYR A 101 35.66 5.68 -7.65
CA TYR A 101 35.50 6.02 -9.07
C TYR A 101 34.89 7.43 -9.17
N SER A 102 35.71 8.41 -9.53
CA SER A 102 35.28 9.74 -9.93
C SER A 102 34.69 9.69 -11.34
N VAL A 103 33.39 9.92 -11.49
CA VAL A 103 32.76 10.15 -12.79
C VAL A 103 32.96 11.60 -13.18
N THR A 104 33.67 11.83 -14.28
CA THR A 104 33.92 13.16 -14.85
C THR A 104 32.80 13.55 -15.82
N TRP A 105 32.41 14.83 -15.80
CA TRP A 105 31.29 15.41 -16.57
C TRP A 105 31.41 15.31 -18.11
N GLU A 106 32.50 14.76 -18.62
CA GLU A 106 32.78 14.62 -20.06
C GLU A 106 32.11 13.37 -20.68
N ASP A 107 31.64 12.41 -19.87
CA ASP A 107 30.89 11.22 -20.35
C ASP A 107 29.39 11.49 -20.62
N ALA A 108 28.90 12.70 -20.35
CA ALA A 108 27.48 13.05 -20.44
C ALA A 108 26.96 13.35 -21.86
N LEU A 109 27.82 13.26 -22.89
CA LEU A 109 27.49 13.70 -24.25
C LEU A 109 27.71 12.64 -25.35
N GLU A 110 28.02 11.39 -25.01
CA GLU A 110 28.02 10.31 -26.00
C GLU A 110 26.62 9.70 -26.17
N PRO A 111 26.21 9.35 -27.42
CA PRO A 111 24.91 8.71 -27.65
C PRO A 111 24.88 7.36 -26.93
N ILE A 112 23.80 7.11 -26.17
CA ILE A 112 23.56 5.85 -25.47
C ILE A 112 23.59 4.71 -26.50
N THR A 113 24.71 4.00 -26.56
CA THR A 113 24.81 2.78 -27.36
C THR A 113 24.15 1.63 -26.60
N GLU A 114 23.50 0.72 -27.33
CA GLU A 114 22.75 -0.46 -26.84
C GLU A 114 23.52 -1.36 -25.84
N ASN A 115 24.81 -1.12 -25.63
CA ASN A 115 25.65 -1.83 -24.68
C ASN A 115 25.39 -1.45 -23.21
N THR A 116 24.92 -0.23 -22.91
CA THR A 116 24.62 0.18 -21.53
C THR A 116 23.36 -0.52 -21.00
N THR A 117 22.41 -0.85 -21.89
CA THR A 117 21.22 -1.64 -21.55
C THR A 117 21.56 -3.11 -21.27
N LYS A 118 22.64 -3.62 -21.89
CA LYS A 118 23.12 -5.01 -21.71
C LYS A 118 23.94 -5.21 -20.42
N GLN A 119 24.56 -4.16 -19.88
CA GLN A 119 25.35 -4.24 -18.65
C GLN A 119 24.52 -4.20 -17.35
N ILE A 120 23.28 -3.71 -17.39
CA ILE A 120 22.38 -3.72 -16.21
C ILE A 120 21.71 -5.09 -16.01
N THR A 121 21.57 -5.87 -17.08
CA THR A 121 20.92 -7.20 -17.06
C THR A 121 21.74 -8.32 -16.41
N ASP A 122 23.05 -8.16 -16.22
CA ASP A 122 23.92 -9.19 -15.62
C ASP A 122 23.97 -9.17 -14.07
N ARG A 123 23.07 -8.43 -13.40
CA ARG A 123 23.22 -8.14 -11.94
C ARG A 123 22.50 -9.08 -10.97
N PHE A 124 21.50 -9.86 -11.42
CA PHE A 124 20.66 -10.67 -10.52
C PHE A 124 20.91 -12.17 -10.68
N GLN A 125 21.04 -12.90 -9.57
CA GLN A 125 21.09 -14.37 -9.61
C GLN A 125 19.76 -14.94 -10.11
N LEU A 126 18.65 -14.24 -9.88
CA LEU A 126 17.31 -14.66 -10.30
C LEU A 126 16.89 -14.12 -11.68
N GLN A 127 17.81 -13.57 -12.48
CA GLN A 127 17.50 -12.97 -13.79
C GLN A 127 16.81 -13.95 -14.75
N ASN A 128 17.23 -15.23 -14.74
CA ASN A 128 16.63 -16.27 -15.58
C ASN A 128 15.11 -16.44 -15.33
N ILE A 129 14.63 -16.10 -14.13
CA ILE A 129 13.21 -16.15 -13.81
C ILE A 129 12.46 -15.02 -14.52
N ILE A 130 13.05 -13.82 -14.60
CA ILE A 130 12.46 -12.68 -15.33
C ILE A 130 12.27 -13.05 -16.79
N GLU A 131 13.31 -13.57 -17.45
CA GLU A 131 13.26 -13.96 -18.86
C GLU A 131 12.20 -15.03 -19.11
N ALA A 132 12.11 -16.03 -18.22
CA ALA A 132 11.08 -17.06 -18.31
C ALA A 132 9.66 -16.49 -18.18
N LEU A 133 9.43 -15.54 -17.26
CA LEU A 133 8.13 -14.91 -17.07
C LEU A 133 7.75 -14.01 -18.26
N GLN A 134 8.70 -13.21 -18.75
CA GLN A 134 8.48 -12.28 -19.86
C GLN A 134 8.23 -12.99 -21.20
N THR A 135 8.75 -14.20 -21.39
CA THR A 135 8.53 -15.00 -22.59
C THR A 135 7.23 -15.80 -22.58
N ASP A 136 6.53 -15.87 -21.44
CA ASP A 136 5.29 -16.62 -21.31
C ASP A 136 4.07 -15.82 -21.79
N LYS A 137 3.54 -16.26 -22.92
CA LYS A 137 2.37 -15.65 -23.56
C LYS A 137 1.09 -15.80 -22.74
N GLU A 138 0.91 -16.88 -22.00
CA GLU A 138 -0.27 -17.08 -21.17
C GLU A 138 -0.24 -16.13 -19.97
N LEU A 139 0.92 -15.98 -19.32
CA LEU A 139 1.10 -15.04 -18.23
C LEU A 139 0.85 -13.59 -18.68
N SER A 140 1.35 -13.21 -19.86
CA SER A 140 1.20 -11.85 -20.42
C SER A 140 -0.26 -11.41 -20.57
N GLN A 141 -1.21 -12.35 -20.71
CA GLN A 141 -2.64 -12.04 -20.78
C GLN A 141 -3.20 -11.49 -19.46
N TYR A 142 -2.62 -11.88 -18.32
CA TYR A 142 -3.09 -11.46 -17.00
C TYR A 142 -2.39 -10.22 -16.48
N ILE A 143 -1.07 -10.13 -16.69
CA ILE A 143 -0.24 -9.06 -16.11
C ILE A 143 0.07 -7.92 -17.08
N GLY A 144 -0.20 -8.10 -18.38
CA GLY A 144 0.12 -7.13 -19.43
C GLY A 144 1.62 -6.99 -19.67
N GLU A 145 2.02 -5.86 -20.26
CA GLU A 145 3.44 -5.49 -20.36
C GLU A 145 3.97 -5.12 -18.98
N TYR A 146 4.73 -6.03 -18.38
CA TYR A 146 5.26 -5.87 -17.03
C TYR A 146 6.76 -5.58 -17.04
N LYS A 147 7.17 -4.52 -16.32
CA LYS A 147 8.57 -4.16 -16.10
C LYS A 147 8.90 -4.38 -14.63
N PHE A 148 9.91 -5.20 -14.38
CA PHE A 148 10.43 -5.43 -13.04
C PHE A 148 11.25 -4.22 -12.58
N CYS A 149 11.04 -3.80 -11.33
CA CYS A 149 11.68 -2.62 -10.75
C CYS A 149 12.63 -2.93 -9.58
N SER A 150 12.75 -4.20 -9.19
CA SER A 150 13.58 -4.62 -8.06
C SER A 150 15.07 -4.34 -8.26
N CYS A 151 15.74 -3.98 -7.16
CA CYS A 151 17.17 -3.65 -7.13
C CYS A 151 18.02 -4.75 -6.46
N THR A 152 17.39 -5.76 -5.85
CA THR A 152 18.04 -6.91 -5.21
C THR A 152 17.31 -8.23 -5.54
N ASP A 153 18.00 -9.38 -5.42
CA ASP A 153 17.36 -10.70 -5.60
C ASP A 153 16.24 -10.96 -4.57
N GLU A 154 16.34 -10.39 -3.35
CA GLU A 154 15.28 -10.48 -2.34
C GLU A 154 14.02 -9.73 -2.78
N GLU A 155 14.19 -8.48 -3.22
CA GLU A 155 13.08 -7.67 -3.73
C GLU A 155 12.46 -8.34 -4.96
N LEU A 156 13.29 -8.86 -5.85
CA LEU A 156 12.88 -9.51 -7.09
C LEU A 156 12.05 -10.76 -6.81
N TRP A 157 12.50 -11.63 -5.90
CA TRP A 157 11.71 -12.80 -5.47
C TRP A 157 10.33 -12.37 -4.97
N ASN A 158 10.30 -11.38 -4.09
CA ASN A 158 9.08 -10.85 -3.52
C ASN A 158 8.15 -10.20 -4.56
N GLU A 159 8.70 -9.45 -5.50
CA GLU A 159 7.98 -8.84 -6.62
C GLU A 159 7.34 -9.91 -7.50
N ILE A 160 8.11 -10.93 -7.90
CA ILE A 160 7.62 -12.08 -8.67
C ILE A 160 6.49 -12.78 -7.93
N GLN A 161 6.68 -13.09 -6.64
CA GLN A 161 5.67 -13.83 -5.89
C GLN A 161 4.38 -13.02 -5.69
N ARG A 162 4.48 -11.70 -5.50
CA ARG A 162 3.30 -10.80 -5.45
C ARG A 162 2.60 -10.70 -6.80
N LEU A 163 3.36 -10.67 -7.90
CA LEU A 163 2.80 -10.71 -9.26
C LEU A 163 1.95 -11.98 -9.46
N LEU A 164 2.42 -13.13 -8.98
CA LEU A 164 1.68 -14.40 -9.05
C LEU A 164 0.42 -14.43 -8.18
N LEU A 165 0.23 -13.51 -7.22
CA LEU A 165 -1.04 -13.39 -6.48
C LEU A 165 -2.17 -12.79 -7.33
N ARG A 166 -1.85 -12.23 -8.50
CA ARG A 166 -2.79 -11.53 -9.38
C ARG A 166 -3.38 -12.41 -10.47
N ILE A 167 -2.83 -13.61 -10.68
CA ILE A 167 -3.21 -14.53 -11.75
C ILE A 167 -3.99 -15.73 -11.19
N PRO A 168 -4.73 -16.52 -12.01
CA PRO A 168 -5.47 -17.68 -11.53
C PRO A 168 -4.59 -18.63 -10.72
N GLU A 169 -5.09 -19.13 -9.59
CA GLU A 169 -4.28 -19.91 -8.65
C GLU A 169 -3.60 -21.15 -9.26
N LYS A 170 -4.27 -21.82 -10.21
CA LYS A 170 -3.69 -22.96 -10.92
C LYS A 170 -2.42 -22.55 -11.67
N GLN A 171 -2.47 -21.42 -12.37
CA GLN A 171 -1.34 -20.87 -13.10
C GLN A 171 -0.27 -20.33 -12.14
N ALA A 172 -0.68 -19.67 -11.06
CA ALA A 172 0.21 -19.22 -10.00
C ALA A 172 0.99 -20.39 -9.39
N GLN A 173 0.36 -21.54 -9.15
CA GLN A 173 1.04 -22.71 -8.59
C GLN A 173 2.08 -23.29 -9.56
N ILE A 174 1.72 -23.45 -10.85
CA ILE A 174 2.66 -23.90 -11.88
C ILE A 174 3.89 -22.99 -11.91
N TRP A 175 3.67 -21.68 -11.86
CA TRP A 175 4.75 -20.70 -11.84
C TRP A 175 5.55 -20.71 -10.55
N ARG A 176 4.93 -20.86 -9.38
CA ARG A 176 5.64 -21.02 -8.11
C ARG A 176 6.56 -22.23 -8.14
N ASP A 177 6.08 -23.38 -8.61
CA ASP A 177 6.90 -24.59 -8.73
C ASP A 177 8.05 -24.39 -9.72
N ARG A 178 7.82 -23.69 -10.83
CA ARG A 178 8.85 -23.38 -11.83
C ARG A 178 9.89 -22.38 -11.30
N THR A 179 9.46 -21.30 -10.66
CA THR A 179 10.35 -20.28 -10.07
C THR A 179 11.23 -20.88 -8.97
N LEU A 180 10.71 -21.80 -8.16
CA LEU A 180 11.51 -22.54 -7.17
C LEU A 180 12.57 -23.44 -7.80
N LYS A 181 12.26 -24.12 -8.92
CA LYS A 181 13.24 -24.92 -9.66
C LYS A 181 14.36 -24.05 -10.23
N LEU A 182 14.00 -22.93 -10.85
CA LEU A 182 14.97 -21.97 -11.39
C LEU A 182 15.83 -21.33 -10.28
N ALA A 183 15.24 -21.02 -9.12
CA ALA A 183 16.00 -20.55 -7.96
C ALA A 183 16.97 -21.61 -7.42
N ALA A 184 16.59 -22.89 -7.48
CA ALA A 184 17.47 -23.99 -7.07
C ALA A 184 18.69 -24.17 -7.98
N GLU A 185 18.58 -23.84 -9.27
CA GLU A 185 19.71 -23.87 -10.22
C GLU A 185 20.84 -22.91 -9.83
N VAL A 186 20.52 -21.82 -9.13
CA VAL A 186 21.48 -20.84 -8.62
C VAL A 186 21.82 -21.05 -7.14
N GLY A 187 21.43 -22.19 -6.56
CA GLY A 187 21.76 -22.57 -5.18
C GLY A 187 20.83 -22.02 -4.10
N ALA A 188 19.70 -21.42 -4.46
CA ALA A 188 18.68 -20.99 -3.51
C ALA A 188 17.71 -22.12 -3.17
N ILE A 189 17.24 -22.18 -1.92
CA ILE A 189 16.37 -23.23 -1.40
C ILE A 189 15.13 -22.58 -0.79
N ALA A 190 13.96 -23.17 -1.00
CA ALA A 190 12.73 -22.69 -0.39
C ALA A 190 12.85 -22.63 1.14
N ASP A 191 12.59 -21.45 1.71
CA ASP A 191 12.52 -21.27 3.15
C ASP A 191 11.05 -21.23 3.61
N HIS A 192 10.69 -22.24 4.40
CA HIS A 192 9.37 -22.37 5.01
C HIS A 192 9.34 -21.97 6.49
N LYS A 193 10.39 -21.32 7.01
CA LYS A 193 10.51 -20.93 8.42
C LYS A 193 10.41 -19.42 8.62
N VAL A 194 10.92 -18.62 7.68
CA VAL A 194 10.95 -17.16 7.81
C VAL A 194 9.91 -16.50 6.91
N TYR A 195 8.88 -15.93 7.55
CA TYR A 195 7.81 -15.20 6.86
C TYR A 195 7.63 -13.81 7.44
N LYS A 196 7.43 -12.84 6.56
CA LYS A 196 6.72 -11.61 6.89
C LYS A 196 5.25 -11.97 7.12
N GLN A 197 4.75 -11.65 8.31
CA GLN A 197 3.40 -12.02 8.73
C GLN A 197 2.44 -10.84 8.59
N LEU A 198 1.29 -11.09 7.98
CA LEU A 198 0.18 -10.14 7.87
C LEU A 198 -0.91 -10.53 8.90
N PRO A 199 -1.33 -9.62 9.79
CA PRO A 199 -2.36 -9.92 10.78
C PRO A 199 -3.69 -10.25 10.11
N PHE A 200 -4.24 -11.43 10.41
CA PHE A 200 -5.50 -11.92 9.87
C PHE A 200 -6.20 -12.88 10.84
N ASN A 201 -7.41 -13.34 10.53
CA ASN A 201 -8.15 -14.31 11.35
C ASN A 201 -7.85 -15.78 11.02
N ARG A 202 -6.89 -16.04 10.12
CA ARG A 202 -6.44 -17.38 9.74
C ARG A 202 -4.96 -17.38 9.40
N CYS A 203 -4.33 -18.53 9.53
CA CYS A 203 -2.96 -18.77 9.05
C CYS A 203 -2.99 -19.31 7.61
N GLU A 204 -2.29 -18.63 6.69
CA GLU A 204 -2.23 -19.03 5.29
C GLU A 204 -0.89 -18.61 4.68
N ILE A 205 -0.10 -19.57 4.19
CA ILE A 205 1.16 -19.27 3.50
C ILE A 205 0.83 -18.82 2.07
N MET A 206 1.18 -17.58 1.74
CA MET A 206 0.95 -17.02 0.40
C MET A 206 2.06 -17.45 -0.56
N TYR A 207 3.32 -17.35 -0.10
CA TYR A 207 4.50 -17.84 -0.80
C TYR A 207 5.69 -18.04 0.16
N PRO A 208 6.61 -18.98 -0.13
CA PRO A 208 7.79 -19.22 0.68
C PRO A 208 8.86 -18.15 0.49
N GLY A 209 9.77 -18.08 1.45
CA GLY A 209 11.02 -17.32 1.30
C GLY A 209 12.07 -18.13 0.54
N LEU A 210 13.29 -17.59 0.50
CA LEU A 210 14.49 -18.27 0.01
C LEU A 210 15.59 -18.24 1.07
N MET A 211 16.40 -19.29 1.10
CA MET A 211 17.66 -19.38 1.84
C MET A 211 18.77 -19.93 0.93
N GLY A 212 20.03 -19.91 1.38
CA GLY A 212 21.17 -20.37 0.59
C GLY A 212 21.92 -19.20 -0.04
N THR A 213 22.16 -19.27 -1.35
CA THR A 213 22.87 -18.24 -2.13
C THR A 213 22.08 -16.94 -2.20
N THR A 214 20.76 -17.02 -2.32
CA THR A 214 19.81 -15.91 -2.20
C THR A 214 19.00 -16.05 -0.91
N LYS A 215 18.82 -14.95 -0.17
CA LYS A 215 17.97 -14.90 1.02
C LYS A 215 16.80 -13.97 0.77
N SER A 216 15.59 -14.44 1.06
CA SER A 216 14.38 -13.63 1.02
C SER A 216 13.39 -14.11 2.05
N THR A 217 12.66 -13.19 2.66
CA THR A 217 11.51 -13.56 3.50
C THR A 217 10.31 -13.99 2.65
N GLY A 218 9.55 -14.97 3.14
CA GLY A 218 8.24 -15.33 2.55
C GLY A 218 7.13 -14.42 3.05
N LEU A 219 5.89 -14.66 2.60
CA LEU A 219 4.71 -13.91 3.08
C LEU A 219 3.59 -14.87 3.49
N CYS A 220 2.98 -14.59 4.64
CA CYS A 220 1.80 -15.33 5.10
C CYS A 220 0.78 -14.44 5.81
N LEU A 221 -0.48 -14.85 5.77
CA LEU A 221 -1.49 -14.44 6.74
C LEU A 221 -1.24 -15.20 8.04
N SER A 222 -1.43 -14.54 9.18
CA SER A 222 -1.18 -15.11 10.51
C SER A 222 -2.25 -14.69 11.50
N ASP A 223 -2.82 -15.68 12.19
CA ASP A 223 -3.70 -15.54 13.34
C ASP A 223 -2.93 -15.42 14.67
N ARG A 224 -1.60 -15.55 14.63
CA ARG A 224 -0.72 -15.48 15.80
C ARG A 224 -0.32 -14.05 16.15
N ILE A 225 -0.40 -13.14 15.18
CA ILE A 225 -0.16 -11.72 15.41
C ILE A 225 -1.49 -10.99 15.50
N PRO A 226 -1.70 -10.15 16.52
CA PRO A 226 -2.98 -9.49 16.72
C PRO A 226 -3.23 -8.47 15.59
N ILE A 227 -4.44 -8.50 15.05
CA ILE A 227 -4.97 -7.39 14.26
C ILE A 227 -5.00 -6.15 15.16
N SER A 228 -4.70 -4.97 14.60
CA SER A 228 -4.68 -3.70 15.34
C SER A 228 -5.94 -3.55 16.22
N SER A 229 -5.77 -3.09 17.46
CA SER A 229 -6.90 -2.82 18.36
C SER A 229 -7.85 -1.74 17.84
N GLN A 230 -7.39 -0.92 16.89
CA GLN A 230 -8.23 0.03 16.15
C GLN A 230 -9.21 -0.66 15.20
N LEU A 231 -8.98 -1.93 14.86
CA LEU A 231 -9.78 -2.74 13.94
C LEU A 231 -10.52 -3.87 14.67
N VAL A 232 -9.94 -4.45 15.71
CA VAL A 232 -10.52 -5.59 16.42
C VAL A 232 -10.38 -5.42 17.94
N THR A 233 -11.47 -5.63 18.65
CA THR A 233 -11.55 -5.73 20.12
C THR A 233 -12.02 -7.13 20.54
N GLU A 234 -11.95 -7.46 21.84
CA GLU A 234 -12.41 -8.75 22.37
C GLU A 234 -13.90 -9.03 22.08
N SER A 235 -14.72 -7.99 22.04
CA SER A 235 -16.16 -8.06 21.75
C SER A 235 -16.52 -8.08 20.25
N THR A 236 -15.52 -8.07 19.36
CA THR A 236 -15.75 -8.01 17.92
C THR A 236 -16.29 -9.34 17.39
N THR A 237 -17.34 -9.30 16.57
CA THR A 237 -17.92 -10.50 15.94
C THR A 237 -16.93 -11.13 14.95
N GLU A 238 -17.07 -12.44 14.68
CA GLU A 238 -16.19 -13.13 13.72
C GLU A 238 -16.21 -12.51 12.32
N GLU A 239 -17.38 -12.04 11.88
CA GLU A 239 -17.55 -11.30 10.63
C GLU A 239 -16.71 -10.01 10.60
N LEU A 240 -16.74 -9.23 11.68
CA LEU A 240 -15.95 -8.01 11.79
C LEU A 240 -14.45 -8.29 11.99
N LYS A 241 -14.08 -9.39 12.66
CA LYS A 241 -12.68 -9.83 12.76
C LYS A 241 -12.12 -10.16 11.39
N PHE A 242 -12.88 -10.87 10.56
CA PHE A 242 -12.52 -11.15 9.17
C PHE A 242 -12.33 -9.86 8.37
N LEU A 243 -13.31 -8.95 8.38
CA LEU A 243 -13.21 -7.67 7.69
C LEU A 243 -12.05 -6.80 8.20
N GLY A 244 -11.79 -6.81 9.51
CA GLY A 244 -10.64 -6.14 10.11
C GLY A 244 -9.32 -6.74 9.62
N GLY A 245 -9.26 -8.05 9.44
CA GLY A 245 -8.16 -8.74 8.77
C GLY A 245 -7.98 -8.26 7.33
N VAL A 246 -9.05 -8.18 6.54
CA VAL A 246 -9.01 -7.69 5.16
C VAL A 246 -8.49 -6.26 5.08
N VAL A 247 -9.02 -5.36 5.93
CA VAL A 247 -8.56 -3.96 6.00
C VAL A 247 -7.08 -3.87 6.41
N SER A 248 -6.67 -4.67 7.40
CA SER A 248 -5.26 -4.78 7.81
C SER A 248 -4.36 -5.23 6.65
N THR A 249 -4.78 -6.26 5.92
CA THR A 249 -4.08 -6.75 4.72
C THR A 249 -3.98 -5.67 3.66
N CYS A 250 -5.06 -4.97 3.31
CA CYS A 250 -5.05 -3.85 2.37
C CYS A 250 -4.02 -2.78 2.77
N ILE A 251 -4.05 -2.32 4.02
CA ILE A 251 -3.12 -1.28 4.52
C ILE A 251 -1.66 -1.76 4.49
N LYS A 252 -1.41 -3.03 4.78
CA LYS A 252 -0.05 -3.59 4.68
C LYS A 252 0.40 -3.68 3.22
N PHE A 253 -0.49 -4.09 2.32
CA PHE A 253 -0.16 -4.25 0.91
C PHE A 253 0.22 -2.94 0.21
N ILE A 254 -0.48 -1.84 0.49
CA ILE A 254 -0.13 -0.52 -0.10
C ILE A 254 1.27 -0.03 0.29
N HIS A 255 1.90 -0.62 1.32
CA HIS A 255 3.27 -0.29 1.74
C HIS A 255 4.34 -1.24 1.17
N ILE A 256 3.95 -2.44 0.72
CA ILE A 256 4.90 -3.47 0.25
C ILE A 256 4.83 -3.70 -1.26
N ASP A 257 3.78 -3.20 -1.91
CA ASP A 257 3.57 -3.38 -3.35
C ASP A 257 3.28 -2.03 -4.03
N PRO A 258 4.27 -1.46 -4.76
CA PRO A 258 4.13 -0.18 -5.43
C PRO A 258 3.18 -0.21 -6.64
N LEU A 259 2.77 -1.39 -7.10
CA LEU A 259 1.88 -1.52 -8.27
C LEU A 259 0.41 -1.24 -7.94
N LEU A 260 0.10 -1.07 -6.66
CA LEU A 260 -1.26 -0.84 -6.21
C LEU A 260 -1.72 0.57 -6.55
N HIS A 261 -2.98 0.62 -6.94
CA HIS A 261 -3.71 1.84 -7.21
C HIS A 261 -4.98 1.85 -6.38
N HIS A 262 -5.54 3.04 -6.18
CA HIS A 262 -6.90 3.18 -5.69
C HIS A 262 -7.81 3.79 -6.74
N ALA A 263 -9.04 3.32 -6.77
CA ALA A 263 -10.13 3.83 -7.60
C ALA A 263 -11.28 4.37 -6.74
N LEU A 264 -11.03 4.71 -5.46
CA LEU A 264 -12.11 4.99 -4.50
C LEU A 264 -12.75 6.35 -4.77
N LYS A 265 -14.03 6.36 -5.15
CA LYS A 265 -14.77 7.56 -5.58
C LYS A 265 -14.69 8.74 -4.61
N SER A 266 -14.71 8.48 -3.30
CA SER A 266 -14.67 9.55 -2.30
C SER A 266 -13.30 10.16 -2.09
N VAL A 267 -12.24 9.51 -2.56
CA VAL A 267 -10.87 10.01 -2.50
C VAL A 267 -10.53 10.69 -3.81
N ASP A 268 -10.81 10.02 -4.93
CA ASP A 268 -10.80 10.62 -6.26
C ASP A 268 -11.99 10.09 -7.06
N ARG A 269 -12.84 11.01 -7.52
CA ARG A 269 -14.06 10.67 -8.25
C ARG A 269 -13.78 10.17 -9.67
N PHE A 270 -12.77 10.71 -10.34
CA PHE A 270 -12.65 10.63 -11.80
C PHE A 270 -11.47 9.80 -12.28
N GLY A 271 -10.66 9.25 -11.37
CA GLY A 271 -9.41 8.60 -11.75
C GLY A 271 -9.06 7.35 -10.96
N ILE A 272 -8.05 6.68 -11.47
CA ILE A 272 -7.30 5.63 -10.78
C ILE A 272 -5.95 6.24 -10.42
N ARG A 273 -5.59 6.21 -9.13
CA ARG A 273 -4.37 6.86 -8.63
C ARG A 273 -3.40 5.83 -8.11
N SER A 274 -2.14 5.96 -8.53
CA SER A 274 -1.05 5.15 -8.00
C SER A 274 -0.83 5.45 -6.52
N LEU A 275 -0.60 4.39 -5.74
CA LEU A 275 -0.28 4.46 -4.31
C LEU A 275 1.24 4.50 -4.07
N ASN A 276 2.02 4.98 -5.05
CA ASN A 276 3.46 5.16 -4.92
C ASN A 276 3.86 6.31 -4.00
N SER A 277 3.00 7.32 -3.84
CA SER A 277 3.26 8.45 -2.95
C SER A 277 2.64 8.25 -1.57
N ASP A 278 3.35 8.69 -0.52
CA ASP A 278 2.84 8.66 0.86
C ASP A 278 1.55 9.43 1.07
N SER A 279 1.37 10.53 0.33
CA SER A 279 0.14 11.33 0.37
C SER A 279 -1.06 10.50 -0.11
N GLU A 280 -0.97 9.85 -1.26
CA GLU A 280 -2.05 9.01 -1.79
C GLU A 280 -2.30 7.77 -0.93
N ARG A 281 -1.23 7.12 -0.43
CA ARG A 281 -1.34 6.02 0.55
C ARG A 281 -2.13 6.45 1.78
N SER A 282 -1.80 7.59 2.35
CA SER A 282 -2.41 8.10 3.58
C SER A 282 -3.88 8.47 3.37
N LYS A 283 -4.21 9.11 2.24
CA LYS A 283 -5.60 9.44 1.88
C LYS A 283 -6.46 8.19 1.76
N TYR A 284 -5.98 7.19 1.01
CA TYR A 284 -6.71 5.94 0.81
C TYR A 284 -6.85 5.15 2.12
N ALA A 285 -5.76 4.99 2.88
CA ALA A 285 -5.78 4.28 4.16
C ALA A 285 -6.73 4.93 5.17
N THR A 286 -6.73 6.26 5.26
CA THR A 286 -7.65 7.01 6.13
C THR A 286 -9.11 6.77 5.72
N ALA A 287 -9.43 6.90 4.43
CA ALA A 287 -10.78 6.67 3.92
C ALA A 287 -11.28 5.24 4.15
N LEU A 288 -10.39 4.24 4.04
CA LEU A 288 -10.68 2.84 4.32
C LEU A 288 -10.95 2.60 5.82
N LEU A 289 -10.09 3.14 6.69
CA LEU A 289 -10.22 3.03 8.15
C LEU A 289 -11.51 3.70 8.66
N GLU A 290 -11.85 4.87 8.14
CA GLU A 290 -13.09 5.57 8.51
C GLU A 290 -14.34 4.75 8.18
N ARG A 291 -14.39 4.12 7.01
CA ARG A 291 -15.51 3.25 6.61
C ARG A 291 -15.61 2.02 7.50
N PHE A 292 -14.48 1.42 7.81
CA PHE A 292 -14.44 0.30 8.74
C PHE A 292 -14.97 0.69 10.13
N ARG A 293 -14.57 1.85 10.65
CA ARG A 293 -15.09 2.37 11.93
C ARG A 293 -16.60 2.61 11.90
N ARG A 294 -17.15 3.15 10.80
CA ARG A 294 -18.61 3.31 10.64
C ARG A 294 -19.33 1.96 10.70
N VAL A 295 -18.76 0.92 10.09
CA VAL A 295 -19.27 -0.44 10.16
C VAL A 295 -19.25 -0.97 11.60
N GLN A 296 -18.16 -0.75 12.34
CA GLN A 296 -18.09 -1.16 13.76
C GLN A 296 -19.16 -0.45 14.60
N ILE A 297 -19.28 0.88 14.47
CA ILE A 297 -20.26 1.69 15.23
C ILE A 297 -21.68 1.18 14.98
N THR A 298 -22.06 1.07 13.70
CA THR A 298 -23.42 0.64 13.32
C THR A 298 -23.71 -0.81 13.75
N THR A 299 -22.72 -1.70 13.65
CA THR A 299 -22.89 -3.09 14.10
C THR A 299 -23.03 -3.19 15.63
N ASN A 300 -22.24 -2.44 16.38
CA ASN A 300 -22.33 -2.39 17.84
C ASN A 300 -23.67 -1.80 18.32
N GLN A 301 -24.17 -0.78 17.62
CA GLN A 301 -25.50 -0.23 17.90
C GLN A 301 -26.62 -1.24 17.61
N ILE A 302 -26.49 -2.07 16.56
CA ILE A 302 -27.45 -3.17 16.29
C ILE A 302 -27.46 -4.15 17.46
N THR A 303 -26.29 -4.58 17.94
CA THR A 303 -26.21 -5.52 19.08
C THR A 303 -26.78 -4.95 20.37
N ALA A 304 -26.84 -3.62 20.49
CA ALA A 304 -27.46 -2.90 21.60
C ALA A 304 -28.95 -2.60 21.39
N ASN A 305 -29.60 -3.16 20.36
CA ASN A 305 -31.01 -2.93 19.97
C ASN A 305 -31.38 -1.45 19.67
N ASN A 306 -30.41 -0.62 19.29
CA ASN A 306 -30.60 0.82 19.13
C ASN A 306 -30.35 1.33 17.70
N ALA A 307 -30.24 0.47 16.70
CA ALA A 307 -29.78 0.85 15.36
C ALA A 307 -30.80 0.64 14.24
N ASP A 308 -30.65 1.47 13.20
CA ASP A 308 -31.25 1.30 11.88
C ASP A 308 -30.46 0.27 11.05
N PRO A 309 -31.06 -0.90 10.70
CA PRO A 309 -30.43 -1.90 9.85
C PRO A 309 -30.02 -1.36 8.48
N ILE A 310 -30.76 -0.39 7.92
CA ILE A 310 -30.46 0.20 6.61
C ILE A 310 -29.17 1.02 6.69
N ALA A 311 -29.00 1.84 7.73
CA ALA A 311 -27.76 2.57 7.95
C ALA A 311 -26.55 1.64 8.07
N ALA A 312 -26.69 0.50 8.76
CA ALA A 312 -25.62 -0.50 8.85
C ALA A 312 -25.30 -1.14 7.49
N LEU A 313 -26.31 -1.48 6.68
CA LEU A 313 -26.10 -1.99 5.33
C LEU A 313 -25.40 -0.96 4.43
N ARG A 314 -25.78 0.32 4.50
CA ARG A 314 -25.09 1.39 3.75
C ARG A 314 -23.62 1.50 4.16
N ALA A 315 -23.32 1.49 5.46
CA ALA A 315 -21.93 1.49 5.94
C ALA A 315 -21.15 0.27 5.41
N ARG A 316 -21.79 -0.90 5.31
CA ARG A 316 -21.19 -2.11 4.74
C ARG A 316 -20.94 -2.01 3.24
N LEU A 317 -21.86 -1.42 2.48
CA LEU A 317 -21.68 -1.17 1.05
C LEU A 317 -20.53 -0.17 0.80
N ASP A 318 -20.41 0.86 1.63
CA ASP A 318 -19.32 1.84 1.52
C ASP A 318 -17.94 1.21 1.82
N LEU A 319 -17.86 0.35 2.84
CA LEU A 319 -16.64 -0.41 3.14
C LEU A 319 -16.30 -1.40 2.02
N ASP A 320 -17.31 -2.12 1.50
CA ASP A 320 -17.14 -3.04 0.38
C ASP A 320 -16.60 -2.33 -0.86
N GLU A 321 -17.13 -1.15 -1.21
CA GLU A 321 -16.60 -0.31 -2.28
C GLU A 321 -15.14 0.08 -2.02
N ALA A 322 -14.81 0.49 -0.79
CA ALA A 322 -13.44 0.86 -0.46
C ALA A 322 -12.45 -0.30 -0.63
N ILE A 323 -12.77 -1.49 -0.11
CA ILE A 323 -11.92 -2.68 -0.25
C ILE A 323 -11.71 -3.03 -1.73
N HIS A 324 -12.78 -3.03 -2.53
CA HIS A 324 -12.71 -3.38 -3.95
C HIS A 324 -12.15 -2.25 -4.83
N SER A 325 -11.99 -1.05 -4.28
CA SER A 325 -11.30 0.06 -4.94
C SER A 325 -9.79 -0.03 -4.83
N LEU A 326 -9.22 -0.95 -4.04
CA LEU A 326 -7.81 -1.29 -4.11
C LEU A 326 -7.57 -2.24 -5.28
N VAL A 327 -6.89 -1.76 -6.31
CA VAL A 327 -6.77 -2.47 -7.59
C VAL A 327 -5.34 -2.47 -8.10
N TYR A 328 -5.02 -3.48 -8.90
CA TYR A 328 -3.86 -3.46 -9.78
C TYR A 328 -4.28 -2.99 -11.17
N LEU A 329 -3.31 -2.56 -11.97
CA LEU A 329 -3.48 -2.32 -13.39
C LEU A 329 -2.44 -3.15 -14.15
N PRO A 330 -2.84 -4.12 -15.00
CA PRO A 330 -4.18 -4.74 -15.14
C PRO A 330 -4.83 -5.21 -13.82
N PRO A 331 -6.18 -5.15 -13.71
CA PRO A 331 -6.91 -5.75 -12.59
C PRO A 331 -6.61 -7.24 -12.43
N CYS A 332 -6.57 -7.71 -11.19
CA CYS A 332 -6.35 -9.13 -10.88
C CYS A 332 -7.45 -10.01 -11.47
N ASP A 333 -7.09 -11.23 -11.82
CA ASP A 333 -8.06 -12.24 -12.22
C ASP A 333 -8.98 -12.61 -11.05
N ARG A 334 -10.27 -12.87 -11.33
CA ARG A 334 -11.25 -13.25 -10.30
C ARG A 334 -10.90 -14.55 -9.57
N TYR A 335 -10.19 -15.47 -10.20
CA TYR A 335 -9.76 -16.74 -9.63
C TYR A 335 -8.33 -16.69 -9.07
N SER A 336 -7.72 -15.49 -9.02
CA SER A 336 -6.48 -15.25 -8.31
C SER A 336 -6.69 -15.23 -6.79
N TRP A 337 -5.58 -15.22 -6.04
CA TRP A 337 -5.63 -15.07 -4.59
C TRP A 337 -6.34 -13.78 -4.17
N TRP A 338 -6.01 -12.66 -4.82
CA TRP A 338 -6.69 -11.38 -4.60
C TRP A 338 -8.18 -11.44 -4.95
N GLY A 339 -8.52 -12.04 -6.10
CA GLY A 339 -9.89 -12.18 -6.55
C GLY A 339 -10.75 -13.03 -5.60
N LYS A 340 -10.17 -14.07 -4.99
CA LYS A 340 -10.86 -14.86 -3.96
C LYS A 340 -11.04 -14.10 -2.66
N LEU A 341 -10.02 -13.37 -2.18
CA LEU A 341 -10.15 -12.54 -0.97
C LEU A 341 -11.25 -11.48 -1.13
N GLN A 342 -11.33 -10.86 -2.30
CA GLN A 342 -12.40 -9.91 -2.66
C GLN A 342 -13.78 -10.60 -2.69
N GLN A 343 -13.90 -11.78 -3.30
CA GLN A 343 -15.15 -12.55 -3.28
C GLN A 343 -15.58 -12.96 -1.87
N GLU A 344 -14.65 -13.42 -1.03
CA GLU A 344 -14.93 -13.76 0.37
C GLU A 344 -15.42 -12.52 1.14
N THR A 345 -14.77 -11.37 0.94
CA THR A 345 -15.22 -10.09 1.48
C THR A 345 -16.64 -9.76 1.06
N ARG A 346 -16.95 -9.87 -0.23
CA ARG A 346 -18.26 -9.51 -0.75
C ARG A 346 -19.38 -10.45 -0.27
N ARG A 347 -19.10 -11.74 -0.08
CA ARG A 347 -20.05 -12.70 0.52
C ARG A 347 -20.48 -12.30 1.94
N THR A 348 -19.65 -11.56 2.67
CA THR A 348 -20.05 -11.09 4.00
C THR A 348 -21.24 -10.11 3.96
N LEU A 349 -21.53 -9.50 2.81
CA LEU A 349 -22.72 -8.64 2.65
C LEU A 349 -24.02 -9.40 2.86
N ASP A 350 -24.06 -10.71 2.57
CA ASP A 350 -25.26 -11.54 2.72
C ASP A 350 -25.81 -11.46 4.15
N THR A 351 -24.93 -11.53 5.16
CA THR A 351 -25.32 -11.38 6.56
C THR A 351 -25.95 -10.01 6.85
N ALA A 352 -25.41 -8.93 6.28
CA ALA A 352 -25.97 -7.59 6.46
C ALA A 352 -27.34 -7.44 5.75
N ILE A 353 -27.48 -8.04 4.57
CA ILE A 353 -28.72 -8.06 3.80
C ILE A 353 -29.82 -8.82 4.55
N ASP A 354 -29.50 -9.99 5.10
CA ASP A 354 -30.47 -10.82 5.81
C ASP A 354 -31.01 -10.14 7.06
N ARG A 355 -30.18 -9.37 7.77
CA ARG A 355 -30.63 -8.52 8.90
C ARG A 355 -31.67 -7.49 8.45
N VAL A 356 -31.44 -6.82 7.33
CA VAL A 356 -32.35 -5.79 6.81
C VAL A 356 -33.64 -6.40 6.24
N ARG A 357 -33.55 -7.55 5.56
CA ARG A 357 -34.73 -8.33 5.13
C ARG A 357 -35.57 -8.79 6.31
N SER A 358 -34.93 -9.27 7.38
CA SER A 358 -35.61 -9.68 8.61
C SER A 358 -36.33 -8.52 9.30
N ALA A 359 -35.86 -7.29 9.10
CA ALA A 359 -36.52 -6.07 9.54
C ALA A 359 -37.67 -5.61 8.61
N GLY A 360 -38.06 -6.41 7.60
CA GLY A 360 -39.19 -6.16 6.72
C GLY A 360 -38.91 -5.30 5.48
N ASN A 361 -37.65 -5.02 5.18
CA ASN A 361 -37.27 -4.19 4.03
C ASN A 361 -37.01 -5.03 2.77
N GLN A 362 -37.28 -4.45 1.60
CA GLN A 362 -37.02 -5.08 0.32
C GLN A 362 -35.61 -4.72 -0.16
N ILE A 363 -34.77 -5.73 -0.44
CA ILE A 363 -33.40 -5.52 -0.95
C ILE A 363 -33.13 -6.36 -2.18
N GLN A 364 -32.63 -5.67 -3.21
CA GLN A 364 -31.97 -6.27 -4.35
C GLN A 364 -30.49 -5.87 -4.33
N ILE A 365 -29.58 -6.84 -4.43
CA ILE A 365 -28.15 -6.59 -4.61
C ILE A 365 -27.68 -7.34 -5.86
N ARG A 366 -26.77 -6.73 -6.62
CA ARG A 366 -26.21 -7.35 -7.83
C ARG A 366 -24.74 -6.94 -8.02
N PRO A 367 -23.79 -7.88 -7.89
CA PRO A 367 -22.45 -7.70 -8.44
C PRO A 367 -22.52 -7.52 -9.96
N LEU A 368 -21.76 -6.57 -10.49
CA LEU A 368 -21.78 -6.22 -11.91
C LEU A 368 -20.62 -6.90 -12.64
N TRP A 369 -20.94 -7.75 -13.61
CA TRP A 369 -19.99 -8.55 -14.39
C TRP A 369 -20.54 -8.85 -15.79
N GLY A 370 -19.66 -9.25 -16.71
CA GLY A 370 -20.00 -9.55 -18.10
C GLY A 370 -19.78 -8.35 -19.01
N THR A 371 -20.54 -8.26 -20.10
CA THR A 371 -20.39 -7.15 -21.06
C THR A 371 -20.81 -5.83 -20.40
N TYR A 372 -20.10 -4.75 -20.73
CA TYR A 372 -20.45 -3.42 -20.23
C TYR A 372 -21.84 -2.99 -20.71
N ALA A 373 -22.21 -3.37 -21.94
CA ALA A 373 -23.53 -3.10 -22.52
C ALA A 373 -24.70 -3.73 -21.73
N ASP A 374 -24.47 -4.85 -21.03
CA ASP A 374 -25.52 -5.48 -20.21
C ASP A 374 -25.68 -4.83 -18.83
N ILE A 375 -24.68 -4.08 -18.36
CA ILE A 375 -24.63 -3.59 -16.98
C ILE A 375 -24.64 -2.06 -16.84
N TYR A 376 -24.37 -1.29 -17.89
CA TYR A 376 -24.25 0.18 -17.81
C TYR A 376 -25.50 0.88 -17.22
N ALA A 377 -26.68 0.28 -17.36
CA ALA A 377 -27.92 0.80 -16.77
C ALA A 377 -27.97 0.67 -15.24
N TYR A 378 -27.15 -0.21 -14.65
CA TYR A 378 -27.07 -0.48 -13.22
C TYR A 378 -25.86 0.17 -12.55
N SER A 379 -25.00 0.84 -13.31
CA SER A 379 -23.78 1.49 -12.81
C SER A 379 -23.74 2.98 -13.07
N LYS A 380 -22.92 3.71 -12.29
CA LYS A 380 -22.62 5.13 -12.47
C LYS A 380 -21.18 5.43 -12.02
N ASP A 381 -20.61 6.49 -12.59
CA ASP A 381 -19.23 6.94 -12.35
C ASP A 381 -18.19 5.82 -12.64
N ASP A 382 -18.45 5.01 -13.67
CA ASP A 382 -17.56 3.92 -14.11
C ASP A 382 -16.24 4.46 -14.64
N LEU A 383 -15.19 3.65 -14.52
CA LEU A 383 -13.86 4.02 -14.98
C LEU A 383 -13.43 3.11 -16.13
N LEU A 384 -13.02 3.77 -17.22
CA LEU A 384 -12.49 3.12 -18.40
C LEU A 384 -11.02 2.74 -18.17
N LEU A 385 -10.66 1.52 -18.60
CA LEU A 385 -9.30 1.02 -18.67
C LEU A 385 -8.85 0.90 -20.12
N ASP A 386 -7.59 1.25 -20.35
CA ASP A 386 -6.85 0.99 -21.59
C ASP A 386 -6.03 -0.32 -21.51
N ILE A 387 -5.81 -0.83 -20.30
CA ILE A 387 -4.97 -2.01 -20.04
C ILE A 387 -5.70 -3.10 -19.24
N GLY A 388 -5.40 -4.36 -19.59
CA GLY A 388 -5.96 -5.53 -18.91
C GLY A 388 -7.43 -5.80 -19.22
N GLY A 389 -7.91 -7.00 -18.88
CA GLY A 389 -9.31 -7.38 -19.09
C GLY A 389 -9.71 -7.61 -20.55
N ILE A 390 -10.94 -8.06 -20.75
CA ILE A 390 -11.49 -8.36 -22.08
C ILE A 390 -12.16 -7.08 -22.63
N PRO A 391 -11.83 -6.63 -23.86
CA PRO A 391 -12.47 -5.46 -24.47
C PRO A 391 -13.99 -5.57 -24.50
N GLY A 392 -14.67 -4.51 -24.08
CA GLY A 392 -16.13 -4.46 -23.96
C GLY A 392 -16.70 -5.09 -22.69
N GLU A 393 -15.87 -5.64 -21.80
CA GLU A 393 -16.30 -6.29 -20.56
C GLU A 393 -15.90 -5.54 -19.28
N VAL A 394 -16.65 -5.80 -18.22
CA VAL A 394 -16.32 -5.40 -16.86
C VAL A 394 -15.10 -6.19 -16.38
N SER A 395 -14.03 -5.46 -16.08
CA SER A 395 -12.80 -6.02 -15.51
C SER A 395 -12.86 -6.15 -13.99
N SER A 396 -13.56 -5.23 -13.31
CA SER A 396 -13.74 -5.32 -11.85
C SER A 396 -15.01 -4.62 -11.39
N CYS A 397 -15.75 -5.25 -10.47
CA CYS A 397 -16.88 -4.64 -9.77
C CYS A 397 -16.39 -3.90 -8.52
N LEU A 398 -16.27 -2.56 -8.59
CA LEU A 398 -15.88 -1.73 -7.45
C LEU A 398 -17.01 -1.65 -6.43
N ARG A 399 -18.21 -1.29 -6.89
CA ARG A 399 -19.43 -1.19 -6.08
C ARG A 399 -20.54 -2.02 -6.69
N VAL A 400 -21.19 -2.81 -5.87
CA VAL A 400 -22.39 -3.58 -6.27
C VAL A 400 -23.58 -2.65 -6.47
N TYR A 401 -24.44 -2.97 -7.43
CA TYR A 401 -25.74 -2.32 -7.52
C TYR A 401 -26.60 -2.76 -6.35
N THR A 402 -27.26 -1.81 -5.68
CA THR A 402 -28.18 -2.10 -4.59
C THR A 402 -29.45 -1.28 -4.72
N LYS A 403 -30.62 -1.91 -4.57
CA LYS A 403 -31.90 -1.25 -4.39
C LYS A 403 -32.44 -1.59 -3.00
N ILE A 404 -32.72 -0.57 -2.19
CA ILE A 404 -33.28 -0.70 -0.83
C ILE A 404 -34.65 -0.02 -0.85
N ASN A 405 -35.71 -0.81 -0.74
CA ASN A 405 -37.08 -0.36 -0.99
C ASN A 405 -37.15 0.33 -2.38
N ASP A 406 -37.45 1.63 -2.44
CA ASP A 406 -37.50 2.40 -3.69
C ASP A 406 -36.20 3.17 -4.00
N GLU A 407 -35.24 3.19 -3.07
CA GLU A 407 -33.97 3.89 -3.26
C GLU A 407 -32.97 3.03 -4.02
N VAL A 408 -32.39 3.62 -5.07
CA VAL A 408 -31.36 2.97 -5.89
C VAL A 408 -29.99 3.54 -5.58
N LEU A 409 -29.08 2.66 -5.22
CA LEU A 409 -27.64 2.89 -5.12
C LEU A 409 -26.98 2.23 -6.34
N PRO A 410 -26.57 3.00 -7.36
CA PRO A 410 -25.94 2.43 -8.55
C PRO A 410 -24.62 1.75 -8.18
N GLY A 411 -24.28 0.70 -8.92
CA GLY A 411 -22.97 0.09 -8.85
C GLY A 411 -21.91 0.95 -9.54
N ARG A 412 -20.67 0.46 -9.53
CA ARG A 412 -19.54 1.14 -10.17
C ARG A 412 -18.52 0.10 -10.59
N VAL A 413 -18.00 0.22 -11.80
CA VAL A 413 -17.10 -0.78 -12.39
C VAL A 413 -15.83 -0.17 -12.98
N LEU A 414 -14.80 -0.99 -13.08
CA LEU A 414 -13.72 -0.84 -14.05
C LEU A 414 -14.08 -1.67 -15.29
N PHE A 415 -14.00 -1.09 -16.48
CA PHE A 415 -14.28 -1.81 -17.73
C PHE A 415 -13.26 -1.43 -18.80
N ARG A 416 -13.05 -2.32 -19.77
CA ARG A 416 -12.19 -2.05 -20.93
C ARG A 416 -13.06 -1.64 -22.12
N SER A 417 -12.74 -0.56 -22.81
CA SER A 417 -13.45 -0.20 -24.05
C SER A 417 -13.20 -1.27 -25.11
N SER A 418 -14.22 -1.52 -25.93
CA SER A 418 -14.15 -2.37 -27.13
C SER A 418 -13.16 -1.86 -28.16
#